data_AF-A0A2S9G4J1-F1
#
_entry.id   AF-A0A2S9G4J1-F1
#
_cell.length_a   1.000
_cell.length_b   1.000
_cell.length_c   1.000
_cell.angle_alpha   90.00
_cell.angle_beta   90.00
_cell.angle_gamma   90.00
#
_symmetry.space_group_name_H-M   'P 1'
#
loop_
_entity.id
_entity.type
_entity.pdbx_description
1 polymer ?
#
loop_
_entity_poly.entity_id
_entity_poly.type
_entity_poly.pdbx_seq_one_letter_code
_entity_poly.pdbx_strand_id
1 'polypeptide(L)' 'VEVPGETYAVLRFTGDRSPAAVAAKSDELLTALKAGGFQPTGEPVAWFYDPPWTLPFRRRNEVAVAVTPPE' A
#
# COMPACT_ATOMS: atom_id res chain seq x y z
N VAL A 1 14.22 -21.93 4.59
CA VAL A 1 14.39 -20.72 5.43
C VAL A 1 13.00 -20.17 5.67
N GLU A 2 12.62 -19.97 6.92
CA GLU A 2 11.32 -19.38 7.28
C GLU A 2 11.44 -17.85 7.33
N VAL A 3 10.40 -17.16 6.88
CA VAL A 3 10.30 -15.69 6.91
C VAL A 3 9.31 -15.33 8.01
N PRO A 4 9.64 -14.41 8.94
CA PRO A 4 8.73 -14.00 10.00
C PRO A 4 7.49 -13.31 9.44
N GLY A 5 6.35 -13.48 10.11
CA GLY A 5 5.12 -12.78 9.76
C GLY A 5 5.17 -11.30 10.13
N GLU A 6 4.61 -10.47 9.27
CA GLU A 6 4.53 -9.01 9.44
C GLU A 6 3.09 -8.53 9.19
N THR A 7 2.69 -7.44 9.85
CA THR A 7 1.38 -6.82 9.66
C THR A 7 1.52 -5.55 8.81
N TYR A 8 0.70 -5.45 7.77
CA TYR A 8 0.68 -4.32 6.86
C TYR A 8 -0.71 -3.70 6.78
N ALA A 9 -0.76 -2.37 6.82
CA ALA A 9 -1.91 -1.63 6.34
C ALA A 9 -1.78 -1.43 4.84
N VAL A 10 -2.86 -1.66 4.10
CA VAL A 10 -2.85 -1.69 2.63
C VAL A 10 -3.97 -0.84 2.07
N LEU A 11 -3.64 0.02 1.11
CA LEU A 11 -4.61 0.74 0.29
C LEU A 11 -4.54 0.22 -1.15
N ARG A 12 -5.63 -0.39 -1.60
CA ARG A 12 -5.79 -0.86 -2.98
C ARG A 12 -6.27 0.27 -3.88
N PHE A 13 -5.70 0.36 -5.08
CA PHE A 13 -6.10 1.28 -6.14
C PHE A 13 -5.95 0.64 -7.52
N THR A 14 -6.50 1.31 -8.54
CA THR A 14 -6.45 0.88 -9.94
C THR A 14 -5.92 2.01 -10.82
N GLY A 15 -5.52 1.69 -12.06
CA GLY A 15 -5.12 2.71 -13.03
C GLY A 15 -3.62 2.94 -13.08
N ASP A 16 -3.22 4.21 -12.92
CA ASP A 16 -1.84 4.66 -13.05
C ASP A 16 -0.94 4.07 -11.95
N ARG A 17 0.30 3.75 -12.30
CA ARG A 17 1.36 3.23 -11.41
C ARG A 17 2.61 4.11 -11.43
N SER A 18 2.49 5.34 -11.94
CA SER A 18 3.58 6.32 -11.93
C SER A 18 4.04 6.61 -10.49
N PRO A 19 5.30 7.05 -10.30
CA PRO A 19 5.78 7.45 -8.99
C PRO A 19 4.90 8.51 -8.30
N ALA A 20 4.31 9.42 -9.08
CA ALA A 20 3.40 10.44 -8.57
C ALA A 20 2.07 9.85 -8.07
N ALA A 21 1.49 8.90 -8.81
CA ALA A 21 0.28 8.20 -8.38
C ALA A 21 0.52 7.37 -7.11
N VAL A 22 1.68 6.70 -7.04
CA VAL A 22 2.08 5.96 -5.83
C VAL A 22 2.24 6.89 -4.64
N ALA A 23 2.96 8.01 -4.79
CA ALA A 23 3.14 8.98 -3.71
C ALA A 23 1.79 9.52 -3.18
N ALA A 24 0.89 9.91 -4.09
CA ALA A 24 -0.44 10.38 -3.70
C ALA A 24 -1.25 9.32 -2.92
N LYS A 25 -1.15 8.04 -3.32
CA LYS A 25 -1.83 6.94 -2.63
C LYS A 25 -1.16 6.59 -1.30
N SER A 26 0.16 6.71 -1.20
CA SER A 26 0.89 6.55 0.05
C SER A 26 0.47 7.62 1.07
N ASP A 27 0.35 8.88 0.65
CA ASP A 27 -0.11 9.98 1.52
C ASP A 27 -1.55 9.77 1.98
N GLU A 28 -2.42 9.26 1.11
CA GLU A 28 -3.79 8.87 1.43
C GLU A 28 -3.83 7.78 2.50
N LEU A 29 -3.02 6.72 2.34
CA LEU A 29 -2.91 5.64 3.32
C LEU A 29 -2.39 6.15 4.68
N LEU A 30 -1.31 6.94 4.68
CA LEU A 30 -0.75 7.49 5.92
C LEU A 30 -1.74 8.42 6.65
N THR A 31 -2.53 9.17 5.91
CA THR A 31 -3.58 10.03 6.47
C THR A 31 -4.69 9.19 7.12
N ALA A 32 -5.13 8.12 6.46
CA ALA A 32 -6.12 7.20 7.01
C ALA A 32 -5.62 6.50 8.28
N LEU A 33 -4.34 6.09 8.32
CA LEU A 33 -3.77 5.42 9.50
C LEU A 33 -3.70 6.34 10.72
N LYS A 34 -3.32 7.61 10.52
CA LYS A 34 -3.35 8.62 11.59
C LYS A 34 -4.74 8.80 12.18
N ALA A 35 -5.78 8.78 11.35
CA ALA A 35 -7.17 8.87 11.80
C ALA A 35 -7.64 7.60 12.53
N GLY A 36 -7.11 6.43 12.16
CA GLY A 36 -7.44 5.13 12.75
C GLY A 36 -6.62 4.73 13.97
N GLY A 37 -5.63 5.54 14.39
CA GLY A 37 -4.79 5.24 15.55
C GLY A 37 -3.72 4.17 15.31
N PHE A 38 -3.45 3.80 14.06
CA PHE A 38 -2.39 2.85 13.71
C PHE A 38 -1.05 3.58 13.58
N GLN A 39 0.02 2.97 14.10
CA GLN A 39 1.38 3.48 13.97
C GLN A 39 2.12 2.77 12.82
N PRO A 40 2.50 3.50 11.76
CA PRO A 40 3.40 2.98 10.73
C PRO A 40 4.79 2.71 11.31
N THR A 41 5.37 1.56 10.97
CA THR A 41 6.71 1.13 11.43
C THR A 41 7.78 1.22 10.34
N GLY A 42 7.42 1.70 9.14
CA GLY A 42 8.33 1.86 8.00
C GLY A 42 7.80 2.80 6.93
N GLU A 43 8.48 2.81 5.78
CA GLU A 43 8.06 3.59 4.61
C GLU A 43 7.02 2.83 3.78
N PRO A 44 6.05 3.55 3.15
CA PRO A 44 5.12 2.93 2.22
C PRO A 44 5.83 2.31 1.00
N VAL A 45 5.46 1.09 0.65
CA VAL A 45 5.92 0.35 -0.52
C VAL A 45 4.77 0.10 -1.48
N ALA A 46 5.06 0.06 -2.78
CA ALA A 46 4.05 -0.24 -3.80
C ALA A 46 4.16 -1.69 -4.28
N TRP A 47 3.02 -2.39 -4.33
CA TRP A 47 2.90 -3.73 -4.88
C TRP A 47 2.05 -3.71 -6.15
N PHE A 48 2.62 -4.25 -7.22
CA PHE A 48 1.98 -4.35 -8.54
C PHE A 48 1.88 -5.82 -8.93
N TYR A 49 0.65 -6.28 -9.16
CA TYR A 49 0.39 -7.69 -9.42
C TYR A 49 0.10 -7.98 -10.89
N ASP A 50 -0.43 -6.98 -11.60
CA ASP A 50 -0.91 -7.16 -12.96
C ASP A 50 0.16 -6.87 -14.02
N PRO A 51 0.18 -7.67 -15.11
CA PRO A 51 1.07 -7.45 -16.24
C PRO A 51 0.70 -6.20 -17.06
N PRO A 52 1.61 -5.71 -17.93
CA PRO A 52 1.39 -4.47 -18.68
C PRO A 52 0.18 -4.54 -19.65
N TRP A 53 -0.23 -5.74 -20.09
CA TRP A 53 -1.39 -5.92 -20.97
C TRP A 53 -2.75 -5.92 -20.24
N THR A 54 -2.78 -5.91 -18.91
CA THR A 54 -4.04 -5.74 -18.17
C THR A 54 -4.56 -4.32 -18.37
N LEU A 55 -5.86 -4.20 -18.69
CA LEU A 55 -6.54 -2.91 -18.85
C LEU A 55 -6.35 -2.06 -17.57
N PRO A 56 -5.99 -0.75 -17.67
CA PRO A 56 -5.59 0.04 -16.51
C PRO A 56 -6.59 0.03 -15.34
N PHE A 57 -7.89 0.16 -15.63
CA PHE A 57 -8.96 0.14 -14.62
C PHE A 57 -9.24 -1.25 -14.03
N ARG A 58 -8.63 -2.31 -14.57
CA ARG A 58 -8.69 -3.67 -14.02
C ARG A 58 -7.45 -4.05 -13.22
N ARG A 59 -6.40 -3.23 -13.25
CA ARG A 59 -5.16 -3.51 -12.50
C ARG A 59 -5.40 -3.39 -11.00
N ARG A 60 -4.85 -4.32 -10.23
CA ARG A 60 -4.68 -4.27 -8.79
C ARG A 60 -3.29 -3.72 -8.48
N ASN A 61 -3.28 -2.49 -7.99
CA ASN A 61 -2.13 -1.86 -7.40
C ASN A 61 -2.41 -1.68 -5.91
N GLU A 62 -1.39 -1.82 -5.09
CA GLU A 62 -1.49 -1.63 -3.64
C GLU A 62 -0.33 -0.74 -3.18
N VAL A 63 -0.62 0.19 -2.28
CA VAL A 63 0.42 0.78 -1.42
C VAL A 63 0.25 0.18 -0.04
N ALA A 64 1.35 -0.26 0.56
CA ALA A 64 1.36 -0.97 1.82
C ALA A 64 2.39 -0.33 2.75
N VAL A 65 2.08 -0.24 4.03
CA VAL A 65 3.04 0.19 5.05
C VAL A 65 2.95 -0.76 6.24
N ALA A 66 4.11 -1.17 6.75
CA ALA A 66 4.17 -2.00 7.94
C ALA A 66 3.56 -1.22 9.12
N VAL A 67 2.77 -1.89 9.94
CA VAL A 67 2.12 -1.30 11.12
C VAL A 67 2.26 -2.23 12.32
N THR A 68 2.23 -1.64 13.51
CA THR A 68 1.99 -2.41 14.73
C THR A 68 0.47 -2.57 14.89
N PRO A 69 -0.05 -3.78 15.17
CA PRO A 69 -1.44 -3.95 15.57
C PRO A 69 -1.73 -3.10 16.81
N PRO A 70 -2.90 -2.44 16.91
CA PRO A 70 -3.33 -1.84 18.17
C PRO A 70 -3.48 -2.95 19.22
N GLU A 71 -3.04 -2.69 20.45
CA GLU A 71 -3.33 -3.55 21.63
C GLU A 71 -4.83 -3.64 21.91
#